data_AF-A0A5P1FJQ7-F1
#
_entry.id   AF-A0A5P1FJQ7-F1
#
_cell.length_a   1.000
_cell.length_b   1.000
_cell.length_c   1.000
_cell.angle_alpha   90.00
_cell.angle_beta   90.00
_cell.angle_gamma   90.00
#
_symmetry.space_group_name_H-M   'P 1'
#
loop_
_entity.id
_entity.type
_entity.pdbx_description
1 polymer ?
#
loop_
_entity_poly.entity_id
_entity_poly.type
_entity_poly.pdbx_seq_one_letter_code
_entity_poly.pdbx_strand_id
1 'polypeptide(L)'
;MIKKVDGDDIAVSWVELSPQGKDEEKWIKKNLPATCGRFKVERATNETFDTAHFSHMVQAEDGKKWEYDIYPRTGQVWALYKDWSMDWSEEDLSKCEHYVAEILEVTGSVVKVLLLTKVVDYNFVFKPEKEGGVEQVMEIPLSENLRFSHQIPAFQLTEEFDGSLRGYWELDSASVPKPYI
;
A
#
# COMPACT_ATOMS: atom_id res chain seq x y z
N MET A 1 9.46 -13.03 0.64
CA MET A 1 8.36 -13.58 1.47
C MET A 1 8.96 -14.01 2.81
N ILE A 2 8.75 -13.25 3.89
CA ILE A 2 9.32 -13.57 5.21
C ILE A 2 8.21 -14.19 6.05
N LYS A 3 8.27 -15.51 6.27
CA LYS A 3 7.54 -16.17 7.37
C LYS A 3 8.40 -16.01 8.61
N LYS A 4 7.79 -15.59 9.73
CA LYS A 4 8.40 -15.42 11.07
C LYS A 4 9.80 -16.05 11.17
N VAL A 5 10.82 -15.21 11.30
CA VAL A 5 12.20 -15.66 11.44
C VAL A 5 12.53 -15.74 12.92
N ASP A 6 12.81 -16.94 13.42
CA ASP A 6 13.55 -17.14 14.67
C ASP A 6 15.04 -17.16 14.29
N GLY A 7 15.71 -16.03 14.50
CA GLY A 7 17.12 -15.78 14.17
C GLY A 7 17.40 -14.30 13.96
N ASP A 8 18.59 -13.84 14.35
CA ASP A 8 18.95 -12.40 14.32
C ASP A 8 19.18 -11.87 12.90
N ASP A 9 19.41 -12.74 11.90
CA ASP A 9 19.74 -12.36 10.53
C ASP A 9 18.79 -13.03 9.51
N ILE A 10 18.13 -12.21 8.69
CA ILE A 10 17.25 -12.63 7.60
C ILE A 10 17.99 -12.47 6.28
N ALA A 11 18.13 -13.55 5.51
CA ALA A 11 18.60 -13.49 4.14
C ALA A 11 17.54 -12.82 3.24
N VAL A 12 17.94 -11.79 2.50
CA VAL A 12 17.05 -11.02 1.63
C VAL A 12 17.37 -11.30 0.17
N SER A 13 16.35 -11.17 -0.67
CA SER A 13 16.54 -11.06 -2.12
C SER A 13 15.65 -9.94 -2.61
N TRP A 14 16.22 -9.06 -3.42
CA TRP A 14 15.51 -7.93 -4.00
C TRP A 14 14.55 -8.41 -5.09
N VAL A 15 13.49 -7.63 -5.30
CA VAL A 15 12.52 -7.87 -6.35
C VAL A 15 12.37 -6.60 -7.17
N GLU A 16 12.25 -6.76 -8.48
CA GLU A 16 11.97 -5.67 -9.41
C GLU A 16 10.60 -5.86 -10.05
N LEU A 17 9.94 -4.74 -10.40
CA LEU A 17 8.69 -4.81 -11.16
C LEU A 17 8.97 -5.49 -12.50
N SER A 18 8.23 -6.56 -12.77
CA SER A 18 8.24 -7.27 -14.05
C SER A 18 7.05 -6.75 -14.88
N PRO A 19 7.26 -5.80 -15.80
CA PRO A 19 6.17 -5.10 -16.45
C PRO A 19 5.29 -6.06 -17.28
N GLN A 20 3.97 -5.92 -17.13
CA GLN A 20 2.96 -6.66 -17.87
C GLN A 20 2.39 -5.85 -19.05
N GLY A 21 2.81 -4.58 -19.20
CA GLY A 21 2.35 -3.69 -20.26
C GLY A 21 3.18 -2.42 -20.42
N LYS A 22 2.84 -1.62 -21.43
CA LYS A 22 3.60 -0.41 -21.82
C LYS A 22 3.63 0.67 -20.74
N ASP A 23 2.58 0.77 -19.93
CA ASP A 23 2.50 1.76 -18.86
C ASP A 23 3.50 1.45 -17.76
N GLU A 24 3.55 0.20 -17.29
CA GLU A 24 4.55 -0.27 -16.32
C GLU A 24 5.98 -0.13 -16.89
N GLU A 25 6.20 -0.45 -18.17
CA GLU A 25 7.51 -0.22 -18.81
C GLU A 25 7.91 1.26 -18.80
N LYS A 26 6.97 2.17 -19.09
CA LYS A 26 7.20 3.63 -19.07
C LYS A 26 7.48 4.10 -17.64
N TRP A 27 6.76 3.58 -16.65
CA TRP A 27 6.93 3.90 -15.24
C TRP A 27 8.32 3.50 -14.73
N ILE A 28 8.76 2.28 -15.03
CA ILE A 28 10.12 1.80 -14.69
C ILE A 28 11.19 2.65 -15.37
N LYS A 29 11.03 3.00 -16.65
CA LYS A 29 12.00 3.85 -17.38
C LYS A 29 12.15 5.26 -16.77
N LYS A 30 11.16 5.72 -16.02
CA LYS A 30 11.19 6.97 -15.27
C LYS A 30 11.77 6.81 -13.87
N ASN A 31 12.22 5.60 -13.51
CA ASN A 31 12.80 5.28 -12.21
C ASN A 31 11.83 5.58 -11.05
N LEU A 32 10.52 5.43 -11.30
CA LEU A 32 9.48 5.60 -10.29
C LEU A 32 9.22 4.29 -9.54
N PRO A 33 8.97 4.34 -8.23
CA PRO A 33 8.73 3.14 -7.43
C PRO A 33 7.39 2.51 -7.79
N ALA A 34 7.33 1.19 -7.71
CA ALA A 34 6.11 0.43 -7.83
C ALA A 34 6.02 -0.58 -6.68
N THR A 35 4.88 -0.60 -6.01
CA THR A 35 4.60 -1.52 -4.88
C THR A 35 3.43 -2.45 -5.15
N CYS A 36 2.72 -2.21 -6.25
CA CYS A 36 1.61 -2.98 -6.76
C CYS A 36 1.95 -3.47 -8.18
N GLY A 37 1.83 -4.77 -8.42
CA GLY A 37 2.17 -5.39 -9.69
C GLY A 37 2.76 -6.79 -9.55
N ARG A 38 3.25 -7.32 -10.68
CA ARG A 38 4.05 -8.54 -10.73
C ARG A 38 5.51 -8.20 -10.52
N PHE A 39 6.13 -8.84 -9.55
CA PHE A 39 7.54 -8.66 -9.21
C PHE A 39 8.32 -9.92 -9.51
N LYS A 40 9.58 -9.76 -9.92
CA LYS A 40 10.50 -10.87 -10.15
C LYS A 40 11.68 -10.75 -9.21
N VAL A 41 12.06 -11.87 -8.60
CA VAL A 41 13.25 -11.94 -7.75
C VAL A 41 14.49 -11.72 -8.60
N GLU A 42 15.30 -10.75 -8.21
CA GLU A 42 16.65 -10.59 -8.71
C GLU A 42 17.52 -11.77 -8.28
N ARG A 43 18.72 -11.92 -8.85
CA ARG A 43 19.63 -12.96 -8.35
C ARG A 43 19.83 -12.79 -6.85
N ALA A 44 19.69 -13.88 -6.11
CA ALA A 44 19.83 -13.88 -4.65
C ALA A 44 21.11 -13.13 -4.25
N THR A 45 20.94 -12.09 -3.45
CA THR A 45 22.06 -11.41 -2.80
C THR A 45 22.44 -12.21 -1.56
N ASN A 46 23.71 -12.22 -1.19
CA ASN A 46 24.17 -12.79 0.08
C ASN A 46 24.01 -11.78 1.23
N GLU A 47 23.01 -10.90 1.13
CA GLU A 47 22.76 -9.84 2.11
C GLU A 47 21.88 -10.37 3.24
N THR A 48 22.27 -10.03 4.46
CA THR A 48 21.52 -10.35 5.67
C THR A 48 21.13 -9.07 6.38
N PHE A 49 19.90 -9.01 6.87
CA PHE A 49 19.36 -7.88 7.61
C PHE A 49 18.77 -8.37 8.92
N ASP A 50 18.90 -7.56 9.98
CA ASP A 50 18.14 -7.81 11.19
C ASP A 50 16.63 -7.55 10.99
N THR A 51 15.83 -8.02 11.92
CA THR A 51 14.37 -7.86 11.88
C THR A 51 13.90 -6.41 11.98
N ALA A 52 14.73 -5.48 12.50
CA ALA A 52 14.33 -4.09 12.71
C ALA A 52 14.21 -3.29 11.40
N HIS A 53 14.72 -3.83 10.29
CA HIS A 53 14.61 -3.22 8.96
C HIS A 53 13.24 -3.47 8.30
N PHE A 54 12.39 -4.31 8.88
CA PHE A 54 11.09 -4.70 8.31
C PHE A 54 9.95 -4.23 9.22
N SER A 55 8.97 -3.52 8.64
CA SER A 55 7.78 -3.09 9.39
C SER A 55 6.69 -4.15 9.42
N HIS A 56 6.39 -4.77 8.27
CA HIS A 56 5.31 -5.74 8.15
C HIS A 56 5.53 -6.71 6.99
N MET A 57 4.78 -7.81 7.03
CA MET A 57 4.72 -8.77 5.94
C MET A 57 3.65 -8.37 4.93
N VAL A 58 4.05 -8.20 3.67
CA VAL A 58 3.15 -7.97 2.55
C VAL A 58 2.58 -9.31 2.05
N GLN A 59 1.29 -9.34 1.74
CA GLN A 59 0.66 -10.51 1.14
C GLN A 59 0.95 -10.59 -0.36
N ALA A 60 1.66 -11.64 -0.76
CA ALA A 60 2.01 -11.92 -2.15
C ALA A 60 1.43 -13.26 -2.62
N GLU A 61 0.99 -13.32 -3.87
CA GLU A 61 0.61 -14.55 -4.56
C GLU A 61 1.79 -15.10 -5.36
N ASP A 62 1.96 -16.42 -5.37
CA ASP A 62 2.98 -17.07 -6.18
C ASP A 62 2.62 -16.97 -7.67
N GLY A 63 3.50 -16.35 -8.44
CA GLY A 63 3.40 -16.27 -9.89
C GLY A 63 4.08 -17.46 -10.57
N LYS A 64 4.78 -17.20 -11.68
CA LYS A 64 5.70 -18.18 -12.27
C LYS A 64 6.96 -18.29 -11.43
N LYS A 65 7.89 -19.15 -11.84
CA LYS A 65 9.16 -19.40 -11.14
C LYS A 65 9.90 -18.09 -10.82
N TRP A 66 10.00 -17.78 -9.51
CA TRP A 66 10.62 -16.57 -8.95
C TRP A 66 9.85 -15.26 -9.24
N GLU A 67 8.56 -15.34 -9.51
CA GLU A 67 7.68 -14.18 -9.65
C GLU A 67 6.64 -14.18 -8.54
N TYR A 68 6.29 -12.99 -8.05
CA TYR A 68 5.31 -12.78 -7.00
C TYR A 68 4.38 -11.63 -7.38
N ASP A 69 3.09 -11.85 -7.21
CA ASP A 69 2.05 -10.87 -7.49
C ASP A 69 1.65 -10.18 -6.18
N ILE A 70 1.88 -8.87 -6.11
CA ILE A 70 1.49 -8.02 -4.97
C ILE A 70 0.40 -7.08 -5.48
N TYR A 71 -0.83 -7.34 -5.06
CA TYR A 71 -1.99 -6.53 -5.43
C TYR A 71 -2.84 -6.23 -4.19
N PRO A 72 -3.57 -5.09 -4.18
CA PRO A 72 -4.51 -4.75 -3.11
C PRO A 72 -5.56 -5.84 -2.92
N ARG A 73 -6.00 -6.03 -1.68
CA ARG A 73 -7.04 -6.99 -1.30
C ARG A 73 -8.08 -6.34 -0.40
N THR A 74 -9.32 -6.80 -0.50
CA THR A 74 -10.42 -6.37 0.37
C THR A 74 -10.01 -6.40 1.86
N GLY A 75 -10.35 -5.34 2.58
CA GLY A 75 -10.07 -5.13 4.00
C GLY A 75 -8.67 -4.57 4.30
N GLN A 76 -7.80 -4.42 3.31
CA GLN A 76 -6.50 -3.75 3.51
C GLN A 76 -6.66 -2.23 3.48
N VAL A 77 -5.77 -1.52 4.18
CA VAL A 77 -5.63 -0.07 4.06
C VAL A 77 -4.40 0.25 3.23
N TRP A 78 -4.54 1.19 2.29
CA TRP A 78 -3.49 1.59 1.36
C TRP A 78 -3.34 3.10 1.30
N ALA A 79 -2.11 3.55 1.11
CA ALA A 79 -1.80 4.88 0.64
C ALA A 79 -1.94 4.91 -0.89
N LEU A 80 -2.64 5.89 -1.42
CA LEU A 80 -2.85 6.08 -2.85
C LEU A 80 -2.32 7.45 -3.26
N TYR A 81 -1.56 7.51 -4.35
CA TYR A 81 -1.13 8.78 -4.90
C TYR A 81 -2.34 9.64 -5.30
N LYS A 82 -2.41 10.84 -4.73
CA LYS A 82 -3.42 11.85 -5.07
C LYS A 82 -3.03 12.56 -6.36
N ASP A 83 -4.00 12.82 -7.23
CA ASP A 83 -3.80 13.46 -8.55
C ASP A 83 -2.78 12.73 -9.44
N TRP A 84 -2.66 11.41 -9.25
CA TRP A 84 -1.73 10.53 -9.96
C TRP A 84 -1.85 10.66 -11.48
N SER A 85 -0.71 10.63 -12.17
CA SER A 85 -0.63 10.63 -13.62
C SER A 85 0.54 9.78 -14.12
N MET A 86 0.32 9.07 -15.23
CA MET A 86 1.38 8.37 -15.98
C MET A 86 2.50 9.28 -16.50
N ASP A 87 2.27 10.60 -16.50
CA ASP A 87 3.26 11.59 -16.94
C ASP A 87 4.15 12.11 -15.81
N TRP A 88 3.92 11.73 -14.56
CA TRP A 88 4.75 12.10 -13.41
C TRP A 88 6.23 11.78 -13.59
N SER A 89 7.05 12.62 -12.97
CA SER A 89 8.49 12.50 -12.78
C SER A 89 8.82 12.20 -11.32
N GLU A 90 10.10 11.94 -11.01
CA GLU A 90 10.56 11.77 -9.63
C GLU A 90 10.27 13.02 -8.77
N GLU A 91 10.31 14.22 -9.36
CA GLU A 91 9.99 15.47 -8.66
C GLU A 91 8.51 15.53 -8.26
N ASP A 92 7.60 15.12 -9.15
CA ASP A 92 6.17 15.06 -8.87
C ASP A 92 5.88 14.08 -7.71
N LEU A 93 6.52 12.91 -7.76
CA LEU A 93 6.42 11.91 -6.71
C LEU A 93 6.90 12.44 -5.35
N SER A 94 8.00 13.20 -5.32
CA SER A 94 8.56 13.74 -4.08
C SER A 94 7.66 14.77 -3.38
N LYS A 95 6.73 15.38 -4.12
CA LYS A 95 5.80 16.42 -3.62
C LYS A 95 4.36 15.93 -3.56
N CYS A 96 4.09 14.69 -3.94
CA CYS A 96 2.73 14.20 -4.04
C CYS A 96 2.09 14.02 -2.66
N GLU A 97 0.79 14.30 -2.60
CA GLU A 97 -0.05 13.94 -1.46
C GLU A 97 -0.60 12.52 -1.64
N HIS A 98 -1.11 11.97 -0.54
CA HIS A 98 -1.71 10.64 -0.54
C HIS A 98 -3.13 10.70 -0.01
N TYR A 99 -4.02 9.92 -0.62
CA TYR A 99 -5.21 9.44 0.07
C TYR A 99 -4.84 8.24 0.93
N VAL A 100 -5.54 8.09 2.05
CA VAL A 100 -5.56 6.84 2.81
C VAL A 100 -6.91 6.20 2.56
N ALA A 101 -6.94 4.94 2.17
CA ALA A 101 -8.18 4.29 1.78
C ALA A 101 -8.22 2.80 2.16
N GLU A 102 -9.40 2.34 2.58
CA GLU A 102 -9.70 0.92 2.77
C GLU A 102 -10.16 0.30 1.45
N ILE A 103 -9.65 -0.89 1.12
CA ILE A 103 -10.12 -1.64 -0.04
C ILE A 103 -11.44 -2.32 0.30
N LEU A 104 -12.54 -1.90 -0.34
CA LEU A 104 -13.85 -2.52 -0.15
C LEU A 104 -14.01 -3.77 -1.01
N GLU A 105 -13.60 -3.68 -2.27
CA GLU A 105 -13.84 -4.72 -3.26
C GLU A 105 -12.77 -4.70 -4.34
N VAL A 106 -12.29 -5.88 -4.72
CA VAL A 106 -11.42 -6.06 -5.89
C VAL A 106 -12.18 -6.91 -6.90
N THR A 107 -12.46 -6.33 -8.06
CA THR A 107 -13.11 -7.01 -9.19
C THR A 107 -12.11 -7.27 -10.30
N GLY A 108 -12.52 -7.97 -11.36
CA GLY A 108 -11.67 -8.22 -12.53
C GLY A 108 -11.32 -6.97 -13.36
N SER A 109 -11.85 -5.79 -13.04
CA SER A 109 -11.63 -4.55 -13.79
C SER A 109 -11.32 -3.33 -12.92
N VAL A 110 -11.79 -3.32 -11.67
CA VAL A 110 -11.78 -2.15 -10.79
C VAL A 110 -11.52 -2.57 -9.34
N VAL A 111 -10.77 -1.74 -8.63
CA VAL A 111 -10.65 -1.76 -7.16
C VAL A 111 -11.52 -0.64 -6.58
N LYS A 112 -12.50 -0.99 -5.76
CA LYS A 112 -13.30 0.00 -5.01
C LYS A 112 -12.65 0.27 -3.67
N VAL A 113 -12.48 1.55 -3.36
CA VAL A 113 -11.83 1.99 -2.12
C VAL A 113 -12.71 2.99 -1.38
N LEU A 114 -12.74 2.90 -0.06
CA LEU A 114 -13.36 3.87 0.85
C LEU A 114 -12.30 4.82 1.35
N LEU A 115 -12.45 6.12 1.07
CA LEU A 115 -11.53 7.13 1.57
C LEU A 115 -11.63 7.26 3.09
N LEU A 116 -10.49 7.39 3.73
CA LEU A 116 -10.35 7.55 5.17
C LEU A 116 -9.72 8.90 5.47
N THR A 117 -10.22 9.55 6.52
CA THR A 117 -9.68 10.84 7.01
C THR A 117 -9.25 10.72 8.47
N LYS A 118 -8.21 11.46 8.84
CA LYS A 118 -7.64 11.47 10.19
C LYS A 118 -8.65 12.06 11.19
N VAL A 119 -8.75 11.46 12.37
CA VAL A 119 -9.55 11.99 13.47
C VAL A 119 -8.77 13.12 14.16
N VAL A 120 -9.41 14.28 14.36
CA VAL A 120 -8.77 15.56 14.74
C VAL A 120 -7.90 15.51 16.01
N ASP A 121 -8.16 14.57 16.92
CA ASP A 121 -7.44 14.47 18.20
C ASP A 121 -6.58 13.20 18.34
N TYR A 122 -6.46 12.40 17.28
CA TYR A 122 -5.71 11.15 17.29
C TYR A 122 -4.62 11.19 16.23
N ASN A 123 -3.40 10.77 16.59
CA ASN A 123 -2.27 10.84 15.67
C ASN A 123 -2.42 9.91 14.47
N PHE A 124 -2.88 8.68 14.71
CA PHE A 124 -2.91 7.62 13.70
C PHE A 124 -4.27 6.91 13.61
N VAL A 125 -5.34 7.53 14.12
CA VAL A 125 -6.70 6.98 13.99
C VAL A 125 -7.41 7.67 12.83
N PHE A 126 -7.97 6.85 11.95
CA PHE A 126 -8.64 7.26 10.73
C PHE A 126 -10.06 6.70 10.70
N LYS A 127 -10.99 7.44 10.08
CA LYS A 127 -12.39 7.05 9.95
C LYS A 127 -12.87 7.25 8.51
N PRO A 128 -13.95 6.57 8.08
CA PRO A 128 -14.57 6.83 6.79
C PRO A 128 -14.81 8.32 6.55
N GLU A 129 -14.29 8.83 5.44
CA GLU A 129 -14.54 10.20 5.01
C GLU A 129 -16.00 10.33 4.55
N LYS A 130 -16.67 11.40 5.00
CA LYS A 130 -18.08 11.65 4.70
C LYS A 130 -18.29 13.07 4.21
N GLU A 131 -18.94 13.20 3.06
CA GLU A 131 -19.43 14.47 2.54
C GLU A 131 -20.96 14.44 2.53
N GLY A 132 -21.61 15.41 3.20
CA GLY A 132 -23.07 15.41 3.34
C GLY A 132 -23.64 14.17 4.06
N GLY A 133 -22.82 13.48 4.86
CA GLY A 133 -23.18 12.23 5.54
C GLY A 133 -23.00 10.97 4.70
N VAL A 134 -22.57 11.08 3.45
CA VAL A 134 -22.33 9.96 2.54
C VAL A 134 -20.84 9.61 2.50
N GLU A 135 -20.54 8.32 2.64
CA GLU A 135 -19.20 7.78 2.58
C GLU A 135 -18.58 7.96 1.19
N GLN A 136 -17.33 8.42 1.18
CA GLN A 136 -16.61 8.72 -0.06
C GLN A 136 -15.96 7.47 -0.62
N VAL A 137 -16.59 6.89 -1.64
CA VAL A 137 -16.10 5.71 -2.36
C VAL A 137 -15.51 6.13 -3.70
N MET A 138 -14.33 5.61 -4.01
CA MET A 138 -13.64 5.82 -5.28
C MET A 138 -13.41 4.49 -5.99
N GLU A 139 -13.53 4.50 -7.31
CA GLU A 139 -13.23 3.35 -8.17
C GLU A 139 -11.90 3.59 -8.89
N ILE A 140 -10.95 2.66 -8.75
CA ILE A 140 -9.65 2.71 -9.41
C ILE A 140 -9.62 1.58 -10.45
N PRO A 141 -9.52 1.88 -11.75
CA PRO A 141 -9.32 0.86 -12.78
C PRO A 141 -8.06 0.05 -12.51
N LEU A 142 -8.06 -1.26 -12.79
CA LEU A 142 -6.85 -2.08 -12.65
C LEU A 142 -5.69 -1.62 -13.55
N SER A 143 -5.98 -0.91 -14.65
CA SER A 143 -4.96 -0.26 -15.46
C SER A 143 -4.22 0.86 -14.73
N GLU A 144 -4.75 1.36 -13.62
CA GLU A 144 -4.17 2.40 -12.76
C GLU A 144 -3.52 1.81 -11.49
N ASN A 145 -3.13 0.54 -11.49
CA ASN A 145 -2.48 -0.11 -10.33
C ASN A 145 -1.22 0.62 -9.83
N LEU A 146 -0.54 1.37 -10.69
CA LEU A 146 0.61 2.22 -10.33
C LEU A 146 0.24 3.41 -9.42
N ARG A 147 -1.04 3.66 -9.19
CA ARG A 147 -1.55 4.66 -8.24
C ARG A 147 -1.42 4.21 -6.77
N PHE A 148 -1.28 2.91 -6.52
CA PHE A 148 -1.09 2.37 -5.18
C PHE A 148 0.36 2.61 -4.73
N SER A 149 0.52 3.42 -3.67
CA SER A 149 1.83 3.83 -3.17
C SER A 149 2.43 2.77 -2.25
N HIS A 150 1.70 2.34 -1.22
CA HIS A 150 2.09 1.25 -0.32
C HIS A 150 0.91 0.81 0.56
N GLN A 151 0.97 -0.41 1.06
CA GLN A 151 0.05 -0.90 2.08
C GLN A 151 0.41 -0.24 3.42
N ILE A 152 -0.62 0.22 4.15
CA ILE A 152 -0.46 0.73 5.52
C ILE A 152 -0.97 -0.38 6.46
N PRO A 153 -0.12 -0.94 7.33
CA PRO A 153 -0.58 -1.85 8.37
C PRO A 153 -1.61 -1.14 9.25
N ALA A 154 -2.75 -1.79 9.45
CA ALA A 154 -3.89 -1.18 10.09
C ALA A 154 -4.62 -2.21 10.96
N PHE A 155 -5.16 -1.74 12.08
CA PHE A 155 -6.04 -2.51 12.96
C PHE A 155 -7.37 -1.79 13.10
N GLN A 156 -8.47 -2.52 12.95
CA GLN A 156 -9.80 -1.95 13.12
C GLN A 156 -10.17 -1.95 14.60
N LEU A 157 -10.50 -0.76 15.11
CA LEU A 157 -10.93 -0.56 16.49
C LEU A 157 -12.34 -1.09 16.68
N THR A 158 -12.58 -1.78 17.79
CA THR A 158 -13.81 -2.50 18.09
C THR A 158 -14.45 -2.03 19.39
N GLU A 159 -13.74 -2.16 20.51
CA GLU A 159 -14.24 -1.88 21.87
C GLU A 159 -13.38 -0.85 22.62
N GLU A 160 -12.30 -0.38 22.01
CA GLU A 160 -11.42 0.63 22.58
C GLU A 160 -12.18 1.95 22.82
N PHE A 161 -11.80 2.68 23.87
CA PHE A 161 -12.44 3.94 24.29
C PHE A 161 -13.96 3.84 24.46
N ASP A 162 -14.41 2.84 25.23
CA ASP A 162 -15.83 2.54 25.48
C ASP A 162 -16.65 2.35 24.18
N GLY A 163 -15.99 1.89 23.11
CA GLY A 163 -16.59 1.69 21.80
C GLY A 163 -16.79 2.97 20.96
N SER A 164 -16.35 4.13 21.44
CA SER A 164 -16.51 5.41 20.72
C SER A 164 -15.76 5.47 19.38
N LEU A 165 -14.71 4.66 19.22
CA LEU A 165 -13.91 4.56 17.99
C LEU A 165 -14.23 3.31 17.17
N ARG A 166 -15.31 2.59 17.49
CA ARG A 166 -15.67 1.35 16.78
C ARG A 166 -15.80 1.59 15.28
N GLY A 167 -15.14 0.74 14.49
CA GLY A 167 -15.12 0.82 13.03
C GLY A 167 -14.10 1.82 12.48
N TYR A 168 -13.29 2.45 13.32
CA TYR A 168 -12.16 3.28 12.89
C TYR A 168 -10.91 2.41 12.73
N TRP A 169 -9.91 2.95 12.05
CA TRP A 169 -8.64 2.29 11.78
C TRP A 169 -7.52 2.98 12.56
N GLU A 170 -6.81 2.24 13.40
CA GLU A 170 -5.50 2.65 13.90
C GLU A 170 -4.43 2.19 12.91
N LEU A 171 -3.64 3.13 12.41
CA LEU A 171 -2.62 2.89 11.38
C LEU A 171 -1.22 2.87 11.98
N ASP A 172 -0.33 2.09 11.38
CA ASP A 172 1.09 2.07 11.76
C ASP A 172 1.75 3.42 11.44
N SER A 173 2.25 4.08 12.49
CA SER A 173 2.85 5.41 12.42
C SER A 173 4.02 5.55 11.44
N ALA A 174 4.79 4.48 11.19
CA ALA A 174 5.92 4.50 10.27
C ALA A 174 5.48 4.42 8.80
N SER A 175 4.21 4.07 8.56
CA SER A 175 3.63 3.88 7.22
C SER A 175 2.56 4.90 6.87
N VAL A 176 2.25 5.86 7.74
CA VAL A 176 1.29 6.92 7.45
C VAL A 176 1.95 8.02 6.60
N PRO A 177 1.37 8.43 5.44
CA PRO A 177 1.93 9.51 4.64
C PRO A 177 2.00 10.85 5.40
N LYS A 178 3.05 11.65 5.15
CA LYS A 178 3.10 13.06 5.57
C LYS A 178 2.17 13.83 4.63
N PRO A 179 1.08 14.48 5.11
CA PRO A 179 1.06 15.46 6.21
C PRO A 179 0.36 15.02 7.50
N TYR A 180 0.02 13.73 7.64
CA TYR A 180 -0.76 13.25 8.79
C TYR A 180 0.08 12.99 10.05
N ILE A 181 1.42 13.00 9.93
CA ILE A 181 2.39 12.90 11.03
C ILE A 181 2.68 14.28 11.61
#